data_AF-A0A1D2N9V9-F1
#
_entry.id   AF-A0A1D2N9V9-F1
#
_cell.length_a   1.000
_cell.length_b   1.000
_cell.length_c   1.000
_cell.angle_alpha   90.00
_cell.angle_beta   90.00
_cell.angle_gamma   90.00
#
_symmetry.space_group_name_H-M   'P 1'
#
loop_
_entity.id
_entity.type
_entity.pdbx_description
1 polymer ?
#
loop_
_entity_poly.entity_id
_entity_poly.type
_entity_poly.pdbx_seq_one_letter_code
_entity_poly.pdbx_strand_id
1 'polypeptide(L)' 'MLQTPKTKCGTNLVVTTDGEPPSGPPQYVTVEPVSSTEFRISWQPPAKDHRHGQILGYSVGIKRTR' A
#
# COMPACT_ATOMS: atom_id res chain seq x y z
N MET A 1 -52.57 4.02 -26.32
CA MET A 1 -51.77 4.62 -25.23
C MET A 1 -50.44 3.88 -25.19
N LEU A 2 -49.32 4.54 -25.52
CA LEU A 2 -48.03 3.89 -25.67
C LEU A 2 -47.53 3.35 -24.31
N GLN A 3 -47.20 2.05 -24.24
CA GLN A 3 -46.34 1.54 -23.16
C GLN A 3 -44.91 2.01 -23.44
N THR A 4 -44.36 2.82 -22.55
CA THR A 4 -42.97 3.27 -22.64
C THR A 4 -42.03 2.12 -22.30
N PRO A 5 -40.95 1.89 -23.07
CA PRO A 5 -39.91 0.95 -22.68
C PRO A 5 -39.19 1.53 -21.45
N LYS A 6 -39.18 0.77 -20.34
CA LYS A 6 -38.36 1.08 -19.15
C LYS A 6 -36.89 0.89 -19.52
N THR A 7 -36.22 1.96 -19.93
CA THR A 7 -34.78 1.97 -20.19
C THR A 7 -34.04 1.61 -18.91
N LYS A 8 -33.26 0.53 -18.94
CA LYS A 8 -32.47 0.05 -17.80
C LYS A 8 -31.52 1.18 -17.34
N CYS A 9 -31.67 1.61 -16.09
CA CYS A 9 -30.86 2.69 -15.50
C CYS A 9 -29.39 2.31 -15.42
N GLY A 10 -28.55 3.35 -15.59
CA GLY A 10 -27.10 3.32 -15.79
C GLY A 10 -26.33 2.26 -14.99
N THR A 11 -25.50 1.53 -15.71
CA THR A 11 -24.42 0.73 -15.14
C THR A 11 -23.43 1.65 -14.43
N ASN A 12 -23.21 1.45 -13.13
CA ASN A 12 -22.13 2.12 -12.41
C ASN A 12 -20.79 1.66 -13.01
N LEU A 13 -20.04 2.57 -13.63
CA LEU A 13 -18.73 2.29 -14.19
C LEU A 13 -17.68 2.51 -13.09
N VAL A 14 -17.05 1.42 -12.65
CA VAL A 14 -15.89 1.47 -11.75
C VAL A 14 -14.65 1.20 -12.59
N VAL A 15 -13.72 2.14 -12.60
CA VAL A 15 -12.42 2.03 -13.28
C VAL A 15 -11.33 2.18 -12.24
N THR A 16 -10.29 1.35 -12.31
CA THR A 16 -9.12 1.38 -11.43
C THR A 16 -7.87 1.38 -12.29
N THR A 17 -6.91 2.24 -11.98
CA THR A 17 -5.63 2.33 -12.69
C THR A 17 -4.68 1.24 -12.24
N ASP A 18 -3.64 0.98 -13.03
CA ASP A 18 -2.53 0.12 -12.60
C ASP A 18 -1.82 0.70 -11.38
N GLY A 19 -1.16 -0.17 -10.62
CA GLY A 19 -0.37 0.23 -9.45
C GLY A 19 0.98 0.82 -9.85
N GLU A 20 1.49 1.72 -9.02
CA GLU A 20 2.81 2.34 -9.17
C GLU A 20 3.69 2.11 -7.93
N PRO A 21 5.01 2.32 -8.04
CA PRO A 21 5.90 2.29 -6.88
C PRO A 21 5.42 3.25 -5.77
N PRO A 22 5.46 2.83 -4.49
CA PRO A 22 5.14 3.72 -3.38
C PRO A 22 6.07 4.94 -3.38
N SER A 23 5.49 6.12 -3.20
CA SER A 23 6.24 7.39 -3.16
C SER A 23 6.72 7.77 -1.76
N GLY A 24 6.16 7.14 -0.73
CA GLY A 24 6.44 7.44 0.68
C GLY A 24 7.15 6.32 1.43
N PRO A 25 7.88 6.64 2.51
CA PRO A 25 8.58 5.66 3.32
C PRO A 25 7.61 4.84 4.21
N PRO A 26 8.05 3.69 4.75
CA PRO A 26 7.38 3.02 5.86
C PRO A 26 7.29 3.96 7.08
N GLN A 27 6.21 3.83 7.85
CA GLN A 27 5.96 4.66 9.02
C GLN A 27 6.39 3.94 10.31
N TYR A 28 6.68 4.71 11.37
CA TYR A 28 6.98 4.18 12.71
C TYR A 28 8.03 3.06 12.71
N VAL A 29 9.14 3.26 11.99
CA VAL A 29 10.24 2.30 11.97
C VAL A 29 10.89 2.24 13.35
N THR A 30 10.88 1.07 13.96
CA THR A 30 11.49 0.78 15.25
C THR A 30 12.44 -0.40 15.14
N VAL A 31 13.50 -0.38 15.95
CA VAL A 31 14.50 -1.44 16.02
C VAL A 31 14.75 -1.74 17.48
N GLU A 32 14.62 -3.00 17.85
CA GLU A 32 14.86 -3.49 19.21
C GLU A 32 15.95 -4.56 19.17
N PRO A 33 17.00 -4.45 19.99
CA PRO A 33 18.00 -5.51 20.11
C PRO A 33 17.37 -6.70 20.84
N VAL A 34 17.41 -7.88 20.23
CA VAL A 34 16.92 -9.13 20.82
C VAL A 34 18.07 -9.90 21.44
N SER A 35 19.24 -9.90 20.78
CA SER A 35 20.47 -10.53 21.26
C SER A 35 21.71 -9.81 20.70
N SER A 36 22.91 -10.33 20.97
CA SER A 36 24.15 -9.77 20.41
C SER A 36 24.23 -9.88 18.88
N THR A 37 23.40 -10.72 18.25
CA THR A 37 23.41 -10.98 16.80
C THR A 37 22.05 -10.78 16.13
N GLU A 38 21.01 -10.43 16.87
CA GLU A 38 19.64 -10.34 16.35
C GLU A 38 18.95 -9.03 16.74
N PHE A 39 18.22 -8.49 15.77
CA PHE A 39 17.40 -7.29 15.93
C PHE A 39 15.98 -7.58 15.46
N ARG A 40 15.00 -7.14 16.25
CA ARG A 40 13.60 -7.09 15.84
C ARG A 40 13.32 -5.73 15.23
N ILE A 41 12.92 -5.71 13.97
CA ILE A 41 12.59 -4.50 13.24
C ILE A 41 11.08 -4.52 12.98
N SER A 42 10.38 -3.43 13.29
CA SER A 42 8.96 -3.29 13.01
C SER A 42 8.64 -1.94 12.39
N TRP A 43 7.64 -1.91 11.51
CA TRP A 43 7.19 -0.71 10.81
C TRP A 43 5.72 -0.85 10.39
N GLN A 44 5.11 0.28 10.07
CA GLN A 44 3.80 0.37 9.45
C GLN A 44 3.91 0.68 7.94
N PRO A 45 2.89 0.35 7.14
CA PRO A 45 2.87 0.70 5.73
C PRO A 45 2.99 2.21 5.49
N PRO A 46 3.43 2.65 4.29
CA PRO A 46 3.30 4.05 3.90
C PRO A 46 1.87 4.57 4.03
N ALA A 47 1.70 5.89 4.14
CA ALA A 47 0.36 6.49 4.15
C ALA A 47 -0.39 6.11 2.87
N LYS A 48 -1.73 5.97 2.95
CA LYS A 48 -2.55 5.43 1.84
C LYS A 48 -2.31 6.18 0.51
N ASP A 49 -2.23 7.50 0.59
CA ASP A 49 -2.03 8.38 -0.57
C ASP A 49 -0.66 8.20 -1.22
N HIS A 50 0.30 7.60 -0.50
CA HIS A 50 1.66 7.33 -0.97
C HIS A 50 1.92 5.88 -1.36
N ARG A 51 0.92 5.00 -1.31
CA ARG A 51 1.10 3.57 -1.69
C ARG A 51 0.99 3.35 -3.19
N HIS A 52 0.17 4.16 -3.86
CA HIS A 52 -0.19 4.05 -5.27
C HIS A 52 -0.58 2.63 -5.72
N GLY A 53 -1.18 1.84 -4.82
CA GLY A 53 -1.49 0.43 -5.07
C GLY A 53 -1.31 -0.42 -3.82
N GLN A 54 -1.26 -1.74 -4.03
CA GLN A 54 -0.99 -2.70 -2.96
C GLN A 54 0.52 -2.81 -2.70
N ILE A 55 0.92 -2.83 -1.43
CA ILE A 55 2.31 -3.06 -1.05
C ILE A 55 2.66 -4.54 -1.28
N LEU A 56 3.65 -4.79 -2.13
CA LEU A 56 4.08 -6.15 -2.50
C LEU A 56 5.18 -6.70 -1.58
N GLY A 57 5.97 -5.84 -0.93
CA GLY A 57 7.05 -6.25 -0.05
C GLY A 57 7.91 -5.09 0.47
N TYR A 58 8.90 -5.42 1.29
CA TYR A 58 9.86 -4.49 1.86
C TYR A 58 11.28 -5.02 1.68
N SER A 59 12.22 -4.12 1.38
CA SER A 59 13.65 -4.43 1.32
C SER A 59 14.36 -3.86 2.54
N VAL A 60 15.10 -4.70 3.26
CA VAL A 60 15.83 -4.31 4.47
C VAL A 60 17.33 -4.39 4.21
N GLY A 61 18.05 -3.29 4.47
CA GLY A 61 19.50 -3.21 4.34
C GLY A 61 20.15 -2.89 5.68
N ILE A 62 21.17 -3.67 6.06
CA ILE A 62 21.97 -3.43 7.27
C ILE A 62 23.35 -2.91 6.87
N LYS A 63 23.86 -1.93 7.61
CA LYS A 63 25.24 -1.43 7.46
C LYS A 63 25.93 -1.35 8.81
N ARG A 64 27.17 -1.81 8.89
CA ARG A 64 28.01 -1.64 10.08
C ARG A 64 28.68 -0.26 10.00
N THR A 65 28.32 0.63 10.91
CA THR A 65 28.97 1.94 11.05
C THR A 65 30.32 1.77 11.77
N ARG A 66 31.34 2.52 11.35
CA ARG A 66 32.70 2.54 11.94
C ARG A 66 32.83 3.67 12.94
#